data_AF-A0A847PH00-F1
#
_entry.id   AF-A0A847PH00-F1
#
_cell.length_a   1.000
_cell.length_b   1.000
_cell.length_c   1.000
_cell.angle_alpha   90.00
_cell.angle_beta   90.00
_cell.angle_gamma   90.00
#
_symmetry.space_group_name_H-M   'P 1'
#
loop_
_entity.id
_entity.type
_entity.pdbx_description
1 polymer ?
#
loop_
_entity_poly.entity_id
_entity_poly.type
_entity_poly.pdbx_seq_one_letter_code
_entity_poly.pdbx_strand_id
1 'polypeptide(L)' 'MDAIKKRILGAVTVMDSDAAARLWEIISFEFSDLDVDWDAIPTAEPDEFDLEMLKAIEEDKDCREFVSSEEAKKMLGCI' A
#
# COMPACT_ATOMS: atom_id res chain seq x y z
N MET A 1 12.25 7.23 -1.04
CA MET A 1 10.80 7.46 -0.89
C MET A 1 10.57 8.46 0.23
N ASP A 2 9.91 9.59 -0.05
CA ASP A 2 9.72 10.71 0.89
C ASP A 2 8.64 10.44 1.97
N ALA A 3 8.70 11.13 3.10
CA ALA A 3 7.79 10.97 4.24
C ALA A 3 6.32 11.23 3.87
N ILE A 4 6.04 12.20 2.99
CA ILE A 4 4.67 12.49 2.54
C ILE A 4 4.12 11.33 1.71
N LYS A 5 4.92 10.79 0.80
CA LYS A 5 4.54 9.65 -0.05
C LYS A 5 4.19 8.41 0.78
N LYS A 6 4.95 8.13 1.85
CA LYS A 6 4.66 7.01 2.76
C LYS A 6 3.34 7.18 3.52
N ARG A 7 3.01 8.40 3.94
CA ARG A 7 1.75 8.70 4.63
C ARG A 7 0.54 8.52 3.70
N ILE A 8 0.65 8.98 2.46
CA ILE A 8 -0.40 8.80 1.45
C ILE A 8 -0.63 7.30 1.22
N LEU A 9 0.43 6.52 0.99
CA LEU A 9 0.30 5.08 0.77
C LEU A 9 -0.36 4.37 1.97
N GLY A 10 0.08 4.66 3.20
CA GLY A 10 -0.52 4.08 4.39
C GLY A 10 -1.99 4.49 4.63
N ALA A 11 -2.38 5.70 4.23
CA ALA A 11 -3.78 6.13 4.29
C ALA A 11 -4.64 5.38 3.26
N VAL A 12 -4.12 5.19 2.05
CA VAL A 12 -4.83 4.45 0.99
C VAL A 12 -5.05 3.00 1.36
N THR A 13 -4.09 2.34 2.03
CA THR A 13 -4.21 0.93 2.42
C THR A 13 -5.31 0.65 3.45
N VAL A 14 -5.76 1.66 4.20
CA VAL A 14 -6.80 1.51 5.24
C VAL A 14 -8.12 2.19 4.88
N MET A 15 -8.19 2.85 3.71
CA MET A 15 -9.41 3.52 3.27
C MET A 15 -10.38 2.52 2.64
N ASP A 16 -11.67 2.79 2.76
CA ASP A 16 -12.70 2.02 2.06
C ASP A 16 -12.68 2.31 0.54
N SER A 17 -13.31 1.42 -0.23
CA SER A 17 -13.31 1.49 -1.70
C SER A 17 -13.92 2.79 -2.24
N ASP A 18 -14.92 3.36 -1.58
CA ASP A 18 -15.57 4.59 -2.03
C ASP A 18 -14.64 5.79 -1.83
N ALA A 19 -13.95 5.85 -0.69
CA ALA A 19 -12.96 6.87 -0.39
C ALA A 19 -11.75 6.75 -1.34
N ALA A 20 -11.32 5.53 -1.66
CA ALA A 20 -10.24 5.26 -2.62
C ALA A 20 -10.62 5.75 -4.03
N ALA A 21 -11.84 5.46 -4.48
CA ALA A 21 -12.33 5.91 -5.77
C ALA A 21 -12.33 7.44 -5.87
N ARG A 22 -12.77 8.15 -4.83
CA ARG A 22 -12.73 9.63 -4.82
C ARG A 22 -11.32 10.19 -4.84
N LEU A 23 -10.40 9.57 -4.11
CA LEU A 23 -9.00 10.01 -4.12
C LEU A 23 -8.38 9.81 -5.51
N TRP A 24 -8.72 8.71 -6.18
CA TRP A 24 -8.31 8.45 -7.56
C TRP A 24 -8.81 9.55 -8.51
N GLU A 25 -10.07 9.96 -8.43
CA GLU A 25 -10.62 11.06 -9.24
C GLU A 25 -9.82 12.36 -9.06
N ILE A 26 -9.45 12.70 -7.82
CA ILE A 26 -8.65 13.89 -7.52
C ILE A 26 -7.27 13.80 -8.16
N ILE A 27 -6.59 12.66 -8.02
CA ILE A 27 -5.26 12.44 -8.59
C ILE A 27 -5.33 12.54 -10.12
N SER A 28 -6.28 11.84 -10.74
CA SER A 28 -6.46 11.86 -12.19
C SER A 28 -6.78 13.25 -12.73
N PHE A 29 -7.56 14.05 -11.99
CA PHE A 29 -7.85 15.43 -12.37
C PHE A 29 -6.63 16.35 -12.23
N GLU A 30 -6.00 16.39 -11.06
CA GLU A 30 -4.91 17.33 -10.76
C GLU A 30 -3.64 17.06 -11.58
N PHE A 31 -3.46 15.82 -12.01
CA PHE A 31 -2.31 15.41 -12.82
C PHE A 31 -2.67 15.09 -14.27
N SER A 32 -3.84 15.54 -14.73
CA SER A 32 -4.31 15.32 -16.12
C SER A 32 -3.41 15.98 -17.18
N ASP A 33 -2.73 17.06 -16.81
CA ASP A 33 -1.79 17.78 -17.69
C ASP A 33 -0.37 17.18 -17.69
N LEU A 34 -0.10 16.20 -16.82
CA LEU A 34 1.16 15.46 -16.90
C LEU A 34 1.06 14.49 -18.08
N ASP A 35 2.14 14.38 -18.86
CA ASP A 35 2.31 13.34 -19.89
C ASP A 35 2.57 11.96 -19.24
N VAL A 36 1.75 11.64 -18.23
CA VAL A 36 1.74 10.43 -17.44
C VAL A 36 0.41 9.75 -17.74
N ASP A 37 0.48 8.71 -18.55
CA ASP A 37 -0.66 7.84 -18.77
C ASP A 37 -0.82 6.94 -17.54
N TRP A 38 -1.75 7.31 -16.66
CA TRP A 38 -2.08 6.55 -15.46
C TRP A 38 -2.61 5.15 -15.78
N ASP A 39 -3.19 4.95 -16.97
CA ASP A 39 -3.67 3.65 -17.47
C ASP A 39 -2.53 2.83 -18.10
N ALA A 40 -1.40 3.46 -18.46
CA ALA A 40 -0.19 2.79 -18.91
C ALA A 40 0.72 2.32 -17.76
N ILE A 41 0.36 2.61 -16.49
CA ILE A 41 1.05 1.99 -15.36
C ILE A 41 0.73 0.48 -15.43
N PRO A 42 1.73 -0.38 -15.68
CA PRO A 42 1.47 -1.79 -15.92
C PRO A 42 0.87 -2.43 -14.66
N THR A 43 -0.42 -2.73 -14.73
CA THR A 43 -1.13 -3.68 -13.87
C THR A 43 -0.83 -5.09 -14.38
N ALA A 44 0.45 -5.46 -14.35
CA ALA A 44 0.82 -6.87 -14.52
C ALA A 44 0.34 -7.63 -13.28
N GLU A 45 -0.42 -8.71 -13.49
CA GLU A 45 -0.63 -9.67 -12.40
C GLU A 45 0.73 -10.20 -11.93
N PRO A 46 0.87 -10.53 -10.64
CA PRO A 46 2.11 -11.07 -10.10
C PRO A 46 2.53 -12.30 -10.91
N ASP A 47 3.78 -12.34 -11.35
CA ASP A 47 4.31 -13.51 -12.03
C ASP A 47 4.63 -14.65 -11.04
N GLU A 48 5.09 -15.79 -11.55
CA GLU A 48 5.39 -16.96 -10.69
C GLU A 48 6.43 -16.62 -9.60
N PHE A 49 7.41 -15.78 -9.93
CA PHE A 49 8.43 -15.35 -8.97
C PHE A 49 7.85 -14.39 -7.93
N ASP A 50 6.97 -13.47 -8.34
CA ASP A 50 6.26 -12.59 -7.42
C ASP A 50 5.36 -13.38 -6.46
N LEU A 51 4.65 -14.39 -6.97
CA LEU A 51 3.82 -15.28 -6.16
C LEU A 51 4.64 -16.12 -5.17
N GLU A 52 5.82 -16.60 -5.58
CA GLU A 52 6.75 -17.30 -4.68
C GLU A 52 7.27 -16.37 -3.58
N MET A 53 7.59 -15.12 -3.92
CA MET A 53 8.02 -14.12 -2.93
C MET A 53 6.90 -13.79 -1.94
N LEU A 54 5.65 -13.64 -2.40
CA LEU A 54 4.50 -13.43 -1.53
C LEU A 54 4.27 -14.60 -0.58
N LYS A 55 4.33 -15.84 -1.07
CA LYS A 55 4.26 -17.04 -0.22
C LYS A 55 5.39 -17.10 0.79
N ALA A 56 6.61 -16.75 0.39
CA ALA A 56 7.75 -16.71 1.30
C ALA A 56 7.53 -15.68 2.42
N ILE A 57 6.93 -14.52 2.11
CA ILE A 57 6.56 -13.50 3.11
C ILE A 57 5.46 -14.02 4.05
N GLU A 58 4.47 -14.76 3.55
CA GLU A 58 3.41 -15.37 4.39
C GLU A 58 3.95 -16.44 5.35
N GLU A 59 4.97 -17.20 4.92
CA GLU A 59 5.59 -18.28 5.70
C GLU A 59 6.73 -17.80 6.60
N ASP A 60 7.26 -16.58 6.36
CA ASP A 60 8.33 -16.00 7.17
C ASP A 60 7.80 -15.62 8.57
N LYS A 61 8.32 -16.30 9.59
CA LYS A 61 7.94 -16.10 10.99
C LYS A 61 8.31 -14.72 11.53
N ASP A 62 9.24 -14.03 10.87
CA ASP A 62 9.64 -12.66 11.19
C ASP A 62 8.73 -11.64 10.50
N CYS A 63 8.06 -12.01 9.40
CA CYS A 63 6.93 -11.26 8.86
C CYS A 63 5.67 -11.54 9.68
N ARG A 64 5.17 -10.52 10.36
CA ARG A 64 3.92 -10.61 11.13
C ARG A 64 2.81 -9.89 10.38
N GLU A 65 1.60 -10.43 10.44
CA GLU A 65 0.39 -9.67 10.09
C GLU A 65 0.41 -8.32 10.82
N PHE A 66 -0.07 -7.28 10.14
CA PHE A 66 -0.17 -5.95 10.74
C PHE A 66 -1.07 -6.03 11.98
N VAL A 67 -0.44 -5.98 13.15
CA VAL A 67 -1.14 -5.93 14.43
C VAL A 67 -1.70 -4.53 14.67
N SER A 68 -2.69 -4.42 15.55
CA SER A 68 -3.20 -3.12 15.96
C SER A 68 -2.10 -2.28 16.62
N SER A 69 -2.23 -0.95 16.56
CA SER A 69 -1.27 -0.03 17.20
C SER A 69 -1.05 -0.36 18.69
N GLU A 70 -2.09 -0.78 19.40
CA GLU A 70 -1.99 -1.12 20.83
C GLU A 70 -1.19 -2.42 21.06
N GLU A 71 -1.39 -3.44 20.22
CA GLU A 71 -0.61 -4.67 20.25
C GLU A 71 0.85 -4.44 19.85
N ALA A 72 1.10 -3.57 18.87
CA ALA A 72 2.45 -3.19 18.48
C ALA A 72 3.21 -2.53 19.64
N LYS A 73 2.58 -1.56 20.33
CA LYS A 73 3.20 -0.89 21.50
C LYS A 73 3.51 -1.86 22.64
N LYS A 74 2.61 -2.82 22.89
CA LYS A 74 2.82 -3.87 23.91
C LYS A 74 4.00 -4.78 23.54
N MET A 75 4.12 -5.19 22.28
CA MET A 75 5.25 -6.03 21.83
C MET A 75 6.59 -5.30 21.86
N LEU A 76 6.60 -3.98 21.64
CA LEU A 76 7.79 -3.14 21.66
C LEU A 76 8.18 -2.65 23.07
N GLY A 77 7.42 -3.02 24.11
CA GLY A 77 7.68 -2.59 25.49
C GLY A 77 7.45 -1.10 25.73
N CYS A 78 6.61 -0.47 24.91
CA CYS A 78 6.24 0.94 25.04
C CYS A 78 5.05 1.18 25.99
N ILE A 79 4.57 0.13 26.67
CA ILE A 79 3.52 0.12 27.71
C ILE A 79 3.90 -0.93 28.76
#